data_AF-A0A3A6NXG3-F1
#
_entry.id   AF-A0A3A6NXG3-F1
#
_cell.length_a   1.000
_cell.length_b   1.000
_cell.length_c   1.000
_cell.angle_alpha   90.00
_cell.angle_beta   90.00
_cell.angle_gamma   90.00
#
_symmetry.space_group_name_H-M   'P 1'
#
loop_
_entity.id
_entity.type
_entity.pdbx_description
1 polymer ?
#
loop_
_entity_poly.entity_id
_entity_poly.type
_entity_poly.pdbx_seq_one_letter_code
_entity_poly.pdbx_strand_id
1 'polypeptide(L)' 'MEEEQKKELKARGNKALILNIIFFLVLFAGMFLVVYTGLVTTVIVIFIAFIISLLYIYFF' A
#
# COMPACT_ATOMS: atom_id res chain seq x y z
N MET A 1 -10.39 23.89 -18.05
CA MET A 1 -10.04 24.03 -16.61
C MET A 1 -10.69 22.96 -15.74
N GLU A 2 -12.02 22.78 -15.73
CA GLU A 2 -12.65 21.73 -14.88
C GLU A 2 -12.35 20.28 -15.30
N GLU A 3 -12.21 20.01 -16.61
CA GLU A 3 -11.92 18.65 -17.08
C GLU A 3 -10.50 18.18 -16.75
N GLU A 4 -9.52 19.09 -16.73
CA GLU A 4 -8.13 18.76 -16.38
C GLU A 4 -7.99 18.45 -14.89
N GLN A 5 -8.64 19.23 -14.02
CA GLN A 5 -8.66 18.95 -12.59
C GLN A 5 -9.36 17.63 -12.26
N LYS A 6 -10.46 17.29 -12.96
CA LYS A 6 -11.13 15.98 -12.81
C LYS A 6 -10.24 14.83 -13.26
N LYS A 7 -9.43 15.00 -14.31
CA LYS A 7 -8.47 13.99 -14.78
C LYS A 7 -7.34 13.77 -13.78
N GLU A 8 -6.77 14.84 -13.20
CA GLU A 8 -5.75 14.73 -12.15
C GLU A 8 -6.29 14.08 -10.87
N LEU A 9 -7.49 14.45 -10.43
CA LEU A 9 -8.15 13.83 -9.28
C LEU A 9 -8.42 12.34 -9.50
N LYS A 10 -8.89 11.96 -10.70
CA LYS A 10 -9.04 10.54 -11.07
C LYS A 10 -7.71 9.81 -11.09
N ALA A 11 -6.65 10.41 -11.61
CA ALA A 11 -5.31 9.80 -11.66
C ALA A 11 -4.74 9.57 -10.25
N ARG A 12 -4.87 10.57 -9.35
CA ARG A 12 -4.50 10.44 -7.94
C ARG A 12 -5.34 9.40 -7.21
N GLY A 13 -6.65 9.37 -7.47
CA GLY A 13 -7.55 8.37 -6.92
C GLY A 13 -7.20 6.94 -7.36
N ASN A 14 -6.89 6.73 -8.64
CA ASN A 14 -6.44 5.44 -9.16
C ASN A 14 -5.10 5.00 -8.56
N LYS A 15 -4.12 5.91 -8.43
CA LYS A 15 -2.85 5.63 -7.75
C LYS A 15 -3.09 5.17 -6.29
N ALA A 16 -3.93 5.88 -5.54
CA ALA A 16 -4.26 5.52 -4.17
C ALA A 16 -4.99 4.17 -4.07
N LEU A 17 -5.89 3.89 -5.02
CA LEU A 17 -6.59 2.60 -5.11
C LEU A 17 -5.61 1.44 -5.34
N ILE A 18 -4.70 1.57 -6.28
CA ILE A 18 -3.67 0.56 -6.56
C ILE A 18 -2.81 0.32 -5.33
N LEU A 19 -2.42 1.39 -4.64
CA LEU A 19 -1.59 1.29 -3.45
C LEU A 19 -2.33 0.62 -2.29
N ASN A 20 -3.62 0.89 -2.12
CA ASN A 20 -4.47 0.18 -1.16
C ASN A 20 -4.60 -1.30 -1.51
N ILE A 21 -4.76 -1.66 -2.79
CA ILE A 21 -4.82 -3.06 -3.22
C ILE A 21 -3.50 -3.78 -2.87
N ILE A 22 -2.36 -3.16 -3.14
CA ILE A 22 -1.04 -3.69 -2.79
C ILE A 22 -0.90 -3.84 -1.27
N PHE A 23 -1.32 -2.83 -0.50
CA PHE A 23 -1.30 -2.87 0.96
C PHE A 23 -2.14 -4.04 1.50
N PHE A 24 -3.36 -4.23 1.00
CA PHE A 24 -4.22 -5.35 1.39
C PHE A 24 -3.60 -6.71 1.07
N LEU A 25 -2.97 -6.87 -0.10
CA LEU A 25 -2.28 -8.10 -0.47
C LEU A 25 -1.13 -8.42 0.50
N VAL A 26 -0.33 -7.41 0.85
CA VAL A 26 0.76 -7.58 1.83
C VAL A 26 0.21 -7.91 3.21
N LEU A 27 -0.89 -7.29 3.62
CA LEU A 27 -1.52 -7.55 4.91
C LEU A 27 -2.04 -9.00 4.99
N PHE A 28 -2.67 -9.49 3.92
CA PHE A 28 -3.09 -10.89 3.80
C PHE A 28 -1.91 -11.85 3.82
N ALA A 29 -0.86 -11.58 3.03
CA ALA A 29 0.36 -12.38 3.04
C ALA A 29 1.01 -12.40 4.43
N GLY A 30 1.01 -11.26 5.11
CA GLY A 30 1.46 -11.13 6.49
C GLY A 30 0.67 -12.02 7.43
N MET A 31 -0.67 -12.01 7.38
CA MET A 31 -1.49 -12.91 8.21
C MET A 31 -1.13 -14.39 8.01
N PHE A 32 -0.87 -14.84 6.78
CA PHE A 32 -0.37 -16.20 6.52
C PHE A 32 1.04 -16.42 7.09
N LEU A 33 1.92 -15.42 7.00
CA LEU A 33 3.26 -15.46 7.57
C LEU A 33 3.24 -15.56 9.11
N VAL A 34 2.25 -14.98 9.80
CA VAL A 34 2.10 -15.10 11.27
C VAL A 34 1.93 -16.55 11.65
N VAL A 35 1.06 -17.26 10.93
CA VAL A 35 0.75 -18.67 11.17
C VAL A 35 1.99 -19.54 10.99
N TYR A 36 2.89 -19.16 10.08
CA TYR A 36 4.07 -19.97 9.71
C TYR A 36 5.35 -19.63 10.47
N THR A 37 5.58 -18.35 10.80
CA THR A 37 6.87 -17.83 11.30
C THR A 37 6.79 -17.10 12.64
N GLY A 38 5.58 -16.89 13.17
CA GLY A 38 5.33 -16.12 14.38
C GLY A 38 5.05 -14.62 14.14
N LEU A 39 4.53 -13.98 15.18
CA LEU A 39 4.05 -12.58 15.16
C LEU A 39 5.15 -11.56 14.82
N VAL A 40 6.35 -11.73 15.37
CA VAL A 40 7.44 -10.74 15.27
C VAL A 40 7.95 -10.57 13.83
N THR A 41 8.23 -11.68 13.16
CA THR A 41 8.74 -11.70 11.77
C THR A 41 7.74 -11.05 10.82
N THR A 42 6.45 -11.31 11.06
CA THR A 42 5.37 -10.76 10.25
C THR A 42 5.23 -9.25 10.44
N VAL A 43 5.24 -8.79 11.69
CA VAL A 43 5.13 -7.36 12.00
C VAL A 43 6.25 -6.58 11.30
N ILE A 44 7.47 -7.11 11.27
CA ILE A 44 8.60 -6.50 10.55
C ILE A 44 8.31 -6.39 9.04
N VAL A 45 7.80 -7.45 8.40
CA VAL A 45 7.47 -7.44 6.97
C VAL A 45 6.37 -6.43 6.64
N ILE A 46 5.29 -6.41 7.43
CA ILE A 46 4.18 -5.46 7.23
C ILE A 46 4.67 -4.01 7.45
N PHE A 47 5.51 -3.78 8.46
CA PHE A 47 6.05 -2.45 8.77
C PHE A 47 6.96 -1.92 7.66
N ILE A 48 7.83 -2.77 7.11
CA ILE A 48 8.69 -2.41 5.97
C ILE A 48 7.85 -2.08 4.75
N ALA A 49 6.86 -2.91 4.42
CA ALA A 49 5.99 -2.67 3.28
C ALA A 49 5.17 -1.39 3.44
N PHE A 50 4.76 -1.06 4.66
CA PHE A 50 4.08 0.20 4.97
C PHE A 50 4.99 1.41 4.74
N ILE A 51 6.24 1.37 5.20
CA ILE A 51 7.21 2.45 4.96
C ILE A 51 7.48 2.63 3.46
N ILE A 52 7.66 1.53 2.71
CA ILE A 52 7.85 1.59 1.25
C ILE A 52 6.62 2.22 0.58
N SER A 53 5.42 1.86 1.02
CA SER A 53 4.17 2.42 0.49
C SER A 53 4.06 3.93 0.75
N LEU A 54 4.45 4.39 1.95
CA LEU A 54 4.50 5.82 2.27
C LEU A 54 5.53 6.57 1.43
N LEU A 55 6.74 6.02 1.29
CA LEU A 55 7.78 6.60 0.46
C LEU A 55 7.31 6.70 -1.01
N TYR A 56 6.63 5.68 -1.52
CA TYR A 56 6.09 5.70 -2.87
C TYR A 56 5.04 6.79 -3.06
N ILE A 57 4.12 7.01 -2.11
CA ILE A 57 3.13 8.10 -2.21
C ILE A 57 3.80 9.48 -2.11
N TYR A 58 4.80 9.62 -1.25
CA TYR A 58 5.37 10.93 -0.92
C TYR A 58 6.42 11.39 -1.94
N PHE A 59 7.16 10.46 -2.54
CA PHE A 59 8.20 10.75 -3.54
C PHE A 59 7.75 10.49 -5.00
N PHE A 60 6.63 9.81 -5.28
CA PHE A 60 6.23 9.36 -6.63
C PHE A 60 4.73 9.56 -6.94
#